data_AF-X1JY59-F1
#
_entry.id   AF-X1JY59-F1
#
_cell.length_a   1.000
_cell.length_b   1.000
_cell.length_c   1.000
_cell.angle_alpha   90.00
_cell.angle_beta   90.00
_cell.angle_gamma   90.00
#
_symmetry.space_group_name_H-M   'P 1'
#
loop_
_entity.id
_entity.type
_entity.pdbx_description
1 polymer ?
#
loop_
_entity_poly.entity_id
_entity_poly.type
_entity_poly.pdbx_seq_one_letter_code
_entity_poly.pdbx_strand_id
1 'polypeptide(L)'
;MECGSYIVVGDTVSKVLETEEEEKVDLIVISRQKRTKLQKLYIDSKTIEFLRKTATPVLVHKYKLESGRVSERLFERPLLATDWSPPANRALEFLVGLKSIIKKLQVIHVVTEKAMEGLGKRGLIKILFSDSHACV
;
A
#
# COMPACT_ATOMS: atom_id res chain seq x y z
N MET A 1 -21.08 -16.31 4.84
CA MET A 1 -19.96 -15.84 4.01
C MET A 1 -20.24 -16.37 2.62
N GLU A 2 -20.52 -15.48 1.69
CA GLU A 2 -20.76 -15.83 0.29
C GLU A 2 -19.42 -15.76 -0.44
N CYS A 3 -19.20 -16.69 -1.37
CA CYS A 3 -17.96 -16.80 -2.13
C CYS A 3 -18.32 -16.97 -3.60
N GLY A 4 -17.86 -16.07 -4.46
CA GLY A 4 -17.99 -16.14 -5.91
C GLY A 4 -16.68 -16.60 -6.55
N SER A 5 -16.77 -17.28 -7.70
CA SER A 5 -15.61 -17.62 -8.53
C SER A 5 -15.92 -17.28 -9.98
N TYR A 6 -15.00 -16.58 -10.64
CA TYR A 6 -15.16 -16.09 -12.01
C TYR A 6 -14.02 -16.61 -12.87
N ILE A 7 -14.36 -17.16 -14.04
CA ILE A 7 -13.38 -17.52 -15.08
C ILE A 7 -13.78 -16.69 -16.30
N VAL A 8 -12.93 -15.73 -16.65
CA VAL A 8 -13.20 -14.74 -17.69
C VAL A 8 -12.13 -14.81 -18.77
N VAL A 9 -12.52 -14.58 -20.02
CA VAL A 9 -11.62 -14.56 -21.17
C VAL A 9 -11.36 -13.10 -21.56
N GLY A 10 -10.09 -12.72 -21.67
CA GLY A 10 -9.68 -11.38 -22.07
C GLY A 10 -8.33 -10.97 -21.52
N ASP A 11 -8.00 -9.68 -21.66
CA ASP A 11 -6.85 -9.10 -20.96
C ASP A 11 -7.07 -9.11 -19.44
N THR A 12 -6.06 -9.56 -18.71
CA THR A 12 -6.16 -9.73 -17.25
C THR A 12 -6.44 -8.42 -16.53
N VAL A 13 -5.77 -7.33 -16.90
CA VAL A 13 -5.91 -6.04 -16.21
C VAL A 13 -7.31 -5.50 -16.48
N SER A 14 -7.74 -5.48 -17.73
CA SER A 14 -9.08 -5.00 -18.09
C SER A 14 -10.18 -5.78 -17.38
N LYS A 15 -10.11 -7.12 -17.38
CA LYS A 15 -11.15 -7.95 -16.75
C LYS A 15 -11.21 -7.84 -15.23
N VAL A 16 -10.07 -7.64 -14.56
CA VAL A 16 -10.07 -7.38 -13.13
C VAL A 16 -10.69 -6.02 -12.81
N LEU A 17 -10.44 -4.98 -13.62
CA LEU A 17 -11.04 -3.65 -13.41
C LEU A 17 -12.55 -3.65 -13.68
N GLU A 18 -13.02 -4.37 -14.71
CA GLU A 18 -14.46 -4.57 -14.94
C GLU A 18 -15.13 -5.25 -13.72
N THR A 19 -14.51 -6.33 -13.22
CA THR A 19 -15.01 -7.03 -12.03
C THR A 19 -14.96 -6.14 -10.77
N GLU A 20 -13.93 -5.30 -10.66
CA GLU A 20 -13.77 -4.35 -9.54
C GLU A 20 -14.98 -3.40 -9.46
N GLU A 21 -15.41 -2.87 -10.60
CA GLU A 21 -16.53 -1.95 -10.71
C GLU A 21 -17.88 -2.64 -10.50
N GLU A 22 -18.07 -3.84 -11.07
CA GLU A 22 -19.31 -4.62 -10.94
C GLU A 22 -19.57 -5.06 -9.49
N GLU A 23 -18.54 -5.60 -8.83
CA GLU A 23 -18.64 -6.16 -7.48
C GLU A 23 -18.45 -5.12 -6.37
N LYS A 24 -18.00 -3.90 -6.72
CA LYS A 24 -17.73 -2.80 -5.77
C LYS A 24 -16.79 -3.22 -4.64
N VAL A 25 -15.67 -3.84 -5.01
CA VAL A 25 -14.69 -4.39 -4.05
C VAL A 25 -13.98 -3.28 -3.29
N ASP A 26 -13.81 -3.46 -1.98
CA ASP A 26 -13.07 -2.52 -1.12
C ASP A 26 -11.55 -2.77 -1.10
N LEU A 27 -11.10 -3.95 -1.54
CA LEU A 27 -9.70 -4.37 -1.51
C LEU A 27 -9.43 -5.45 -2.56
N ILE A 28 -8.38 -5.26 -3.35
CA ILE A 28 -7.91 -6.27 -4.30
C ILE A 28 -6.67 -6.95 -3.73
N VAL A 29 -6.68 -8.29 -3.66
CA VAL A 29 -5.53 -9.07 -3.19
C VAL A 29 -4.89 -9.79 -4.36
N ILE A 30 -3.62 -9.48 -4.62
CA ILE A 30 -2.83 -10.18 -5.64
C ILE A 30 -1.66 -10.90 -4.99
N SER A 31 -1.37 -12.10 -5.47
CA SER A 31 -0.17 -12.82 -5.06
C SER A 31 1.04 -12.33 -5.83
N ARG A 32 2.18 -12.23 -5.16
CA ARG A 32 3.44 -12.02 -5.87
C ARG A 32 3.86 -13.29 -6.61
N GLN A 33 3.84 -13.27 -7.94
CA GLN A 33 4.35 -14.36 -8.76
C GLN A 33 5.87 -14.52 -8.57
N LYS A 34 6.34 -15.74 -8.32
CA LYS A 34 7.77 -16.04 -8.21
C LYS A 34 8.41 -15.94 -9.58
N ARG A 35 9.18 -14.88 -9.85
CA ARG A 35 10.28 -14.95 -10.83
C ARG A 35 11.60 -15.28 -10.13
N THR A 36 12.52 -15.84 -10.90
CA THR A 36 13.82 -16.41 -10.52
C THR A 36 14.60 -15.58 -9.49
N LYS A 37 15.47 -16.27 -8.73
CA LYS A 37 16.19 -15.85 -7.50
C LYS A 37 16.90 -14.47 -7.53
N LEU A 38 16.99 -13.79 -8.67
CA LEU A 38 17.72 -12.52 -8.85
C LEU A 38 16.87 -11.25 -8.72
N GLN A 39 15.54 -11.35 -8.56
CA GLN A 39 14.67 -10.18 -8.53
C GLN A 39 13.79 -10.13 -7.26
N LYS A 40 14.41 -10.07 -6.07
CA LYS A 40 13.69 -9.98 -4.78
C LYS A 40 12.87 -8.69 -4.61
N LEU A 41 13.04 -7.67 -5.45
CA LEU A 41 12.29 -6.40 -5.39
C LEU A 41 11.54 -6.00 -6.67
N TYR A 42 11.61 -6.79 -7.74
CA TYR A 42 10.93 -6.43 -8.99
C TYR A 42 9.44 -6.81 -8.90
N ILE A 43 8.58 -5.80 -8.89
CA ILE A 43 7.15 -5.93 -9.20
C ILE A 43 7.07 -6.18 -10.71
N ASP A 44 6.28 -7.17 -11.16
CA ASP A 44 6.20 -7.47 -12.59
C ASP A 44 5.49 -6.34 -13.37
N SER A 45 5.76 -6.23 -14.68
CA SER A 45 5.25 -5.14 -15.51
C SER A 45 3.72 -5.08 -15.54
N LYS A 46 3.05 -6.23 -15.48
CA LYS A 46 1.59 -6.32 -15.45
C LYS A 46 1.02 -5.81 -14.13
N THR A 47 1.66 -6.12 -13.01
CA THR A 47 1.29 -5.62 -11.69
C THR A 47 1.53 -4.12 -11.60
N ILE A 48 2.63 -3.60 -12.17
CA ILE A 48 2.85 -2.15 -12.22
C ILE A 48 1.76 -1.46 -13.05
N GLU A 49 1.43 -2.00 -14.23
CA GLU A 49 0.36 -1.48 -15.06
C GLU A 49 -0.99 -1.50 -14.33
N PHE A 50 -1.29 -2.61 -13.68
CA PHE A 50 -2.49 -2.78 -12.86
C PHE A 50 -2.57 -1.75 -11.74
N LEU A 51 -1.50 -1.60 -10.94
CA LEU A 51 -1.41 -0.63 -9.83
C LEU A 51 -1.56 0.83 -10.30
N ARG A 52 -1.21 1.12 -11.56
CA ARG A 52 -1.37 2.48 -12.13
C ARG A 52 -2.80 2.77 -12.59
N LYS A 53 -3.60 1.74 -12.88
CA LYS A 53 -4.95 1.89 -13.44
C LYS A 53 -6.06 1.72 -12.41
N THR A 54 -5.82 0.94 -11.36
CA THR A 54 -6.81 0.69 -10.30
C THR A 54 -6.99 1.89 -9.38
N ALA A 55 -8.24 2.14 -8.99
CA ALA A 55 -8.59 3.14 -8.00
C ALA A 55 -8.72 2.52 -6.59
N THR A 56 -8.97 1.21 -6.52
CA THR A 56 -9.12 0.45 -5.28
C THR A 56 -7.77 0.11 -4.65
N PRO A 57 -7.66 0.10 -3.31
CA PRO A 57 -6.46 -0.37 -2.63
C PRO A 57 -6.06 -1.79 -3.07
N VAL A 58 -4.76 -1.98 -3.35
CA VAL A 58 -4.22 -3.29 -3.75
C VAL A 58 -3.25 -3.82 -2.70
N LEU A 59 -3.55 -5.00 -2.16
CA LEU A 59 -2.66 -5.76 -1.31
C LEU A 59 -1.84 -6.75 -2.13
N VAL A 60 -0.55 -6.47 -2.30
CA VAL A 60 0.40 -7.41 -2.89
C VAL A 60 0.91 -8.37 -1.83
N HIS A 61 0.32 -9.56 -1.77
CA HIS A 61 0.61 -10.54 -0.73
C HIS A 61 1.77 -11.48 -1.11
N LYS A 62 2.71 -11.67 -0.18
CA LYS A 62 3.78 -12.66 -0.28
C LYS A 62 3.44 -13.89 0.56
N TYR A 63 3.13 -15.00 -0.11
CA TYR A 63 2.64 -16.24 0.50
C TYR A 63 3.58 -16.89 1.54
N LYS A 64 4.86 -16.52 1.58
CA LYS A 64 5.82 -17.01 2.60
C LYS A 64 6.76 -15.89 3.05
N LEU A 65 6.83 -15.70 4.37
CA LEU A 65 7.96 -15.01 5.00
C LEU A 65 9.23 -15.85 4.78
N GLU A 66 10.42 -15.23 4.88
CA GLU A 66 11.68 -15.98 4.78
C GLU A 66 11.81 -17.05 5.89
N SER A 67 11.07 -16.89 7.00
CA SER A 67 10.94 -17.86 8.09
C SER A 67 9.99 -19.04 7.81
N GLY A 68 9.36 -19.10 6.63
CA GLY A 68 8.38 -20.13 6.27
C GLY A 68 7.01 -19.99 6.94
N ARG A 69 6.84 -19.02 7.85
CA ARG A 69 5.56 -18.70 8.50
C ARG A 69 4.70 -17.82 7.60
N VAL A 70 3.38 -17.98 7.68
CA VAL A 70 2.40 -17.01 7.17
C VAL A 70 2.11 -16.03 8.31
N SER A 71 2.16 -14.73 8.04
CA SER A 71 1.72 -13.75 9.04
C SER A 71 0.19 -13.74 9.07
N GLU A 72 -0.40 -14.24 10.14
CA GLU A 72 -1.85 -14.15 10.39
C GLU A 72 -2.29 -12.72 10.74
N ARG A 73 -1.34 -11.79 10.90
CA ARG A 73 -1.57 -10.46 11.46
C ARG A 73 -0.93 -9.37 10.60
N LEU A 74 -1.29 -9.35 9.32
CA LEU A 74 -0.72 -8.45 8.30
C LEU A 74 -0.79 -6.97 8.68
N PHE A 75 -1.86 -6.56 9.36
CA PHE A 75 -2.12 -5.16 9.71
C PHE A 75 -1.85 -4.81 11.18
N GLU A 76 -1.21 -5.69 11.97
CA GLU A 76 -0.98 -5.38 13.40
C GLU A 76 0.04 -4.24 13.60
N ARG A 77 1.08 -4.19 12.74
CA ARG A 77 2.18 -3.21 12.83
C ARG A 77 2.63 -2.67 11.46
N PRO A 78 1.75 -2.00 10.70
CA PRO A 78 2.08 -1.48 9.39
C PRO A 78 3.13 -0.35 9.45
N LEU A 79 3.86 -0.21 8.34
CA LEU A 79 4.76 0.91 8.08
C LEU A 79 4.23 1.68 6.86
N LEU A 80 3.90 2.95 7.07
CA LEU A 80 3.52 3.89 6.04
C LEU A 80 4.74 4.72 5.64
N ALA A 81 5.23 4.54 4.42
CA ALA A 81 6.11 5.51 3.79
C ALA A 81 5.24 6.60 3.19
N THR A 82 5.48 7.85 3.58
CA THR A 82 4.68 9.00 3.15
C THR A 82 5.57 10.12 2.62
N ASP A 83 5.10 10.78 1.57
CA ASP A 83 5.58 12.06 1.07
C ASP A 83 4.54 13.17 1.32
N TRP A 84 3.50 12.89 2.11
CA TRP A 84 2.35 13.76 2.41
C TRP A 84 1.53 14.20 1.19
N SER A 85 1.74 13.56 0.04
CA SER A 85 0.94 13.79 -1.16
C SER A 85 -0.52 13.32 -0.97
N PRO A 86 -1.47 13.78 -1.80
CA PRO A 86 -2.85 13.32 -1.72
C PRO A 86 -3.01 11.78 -1.78
N PRO A 87 -2.28 11.02 -2.64
CA PRO A 87 -2.29 9.56 -2.58
C PRO A 87 -1.78 8.98 -1.25
N ALA A 88 -0.73 9.56 -0.66
CA ALA A 88 -0.21 9.11 0.62
C ALA A 88 -1.20 9.39 1.77
N ASN A 89 -1.90 10.52 1.73
CA ASN A 89 -2.95 10.85 2.71
C ASN A 89 -4.14 9.88 2.62
N ARG A 90 -4.56 9.50 1.41
CA ARG A 90 -5.58 8.44 1.24
C ARG A 90 -5.13 7.10 1.84
N ALA A 91 -3.85 6.75 1.70
CA ALA A 91 -3.30 5.55 2.33
C ALA A 91 -3.30 5.64 3.87
N LEU A 92 -3.03 6.83 4.44
CA LEU A 92 -3.16 7.08 5.87
C LEU A 92 -4.61 6.93 6.34
N GLU A 93 -5.57 7.53 5.64
CA GLU A 93 -7.00 7.43 5.93
C GLU A 93 -7.47 5.97 5.91
N PHE A 94 -7.05 5.19 4.90
CA PHE A 94 -7.32 3.75 4.83
C PHE A 94 -6.79 3.02 6.08
N LEU A 95 -5.54 3.29 6.49
CA LEU A 95 -4.97 2.67 7.70
C LEU A 95 -5.68 3.12 8.98
N VAL A 96 -6.10 4.38 9.08
CA VAL A 96 -6.92 4.87 10.21
C VAL A 96 -8.26 4.13 10.28
N GLY A 97 -8.87 3.79 9.14
CA GLY A 97 -10.04 2.91 9.07
C GLY A 97 -9.83 1.53 9.71
N LEU A 98 -8.58 1.04 9.74
CA LEU A 98 -8.19 -0.24 10.33
C LEU A 98 -7.69 -0.13 11.79
N LYS A 99 -7.96 0.97 12.48
CA LYS A 99 -7.47 1.25 13.85
C LYS A 99 -7.76 0.16 14.89
N SER A 100 -8.82 -0.63 14.71
CA SER A 100 -9.18 -1.73 15.62
C SER A 100 -8.21 -2.92 15.55
N ILE A 101 -7.50 -3.06 14.43
CA ILE A 101 -6.56 -4.16 14.17
C ILE A 101 -5.11 -3.70 14.35
N ILE A 102 -4.84 -2.43 14.02
CA ILE A 102 -3.51 -1.82 14.14
C ILE A 102 -3.16 -1.58 15.61
N LYS A 103 -2.08 -2.19 16.09
CA LYS A 103 -1.51 -1.90 17.42
C LYS A 103 -0.47 -0.79 17.37
N LYS A 104 0.25 -0.66 16.26
CA LYS A 104 1.26 0.38 16.07
C LYS A 104 1.42 0.73 14.59
N LEU A 105 1.12 1.96 14.22
CA LEU A 105 1.44 2.50 12.91
C LEU A 105 2.83 3.16 12.96
N GLN A 106 3.75 2.72 12.11
CA GLN A 106 5.04 3.39 11.92
C GLN A 106 4.92 4.29 10.68
N VAL A 107 5.16 5.59 10.83
CA VAL A 107 5.15 6.55 9.72
C VAL A 107 6.59 6.97 9.43
N ILE A 108 7.01 6.86 8.18
CA ILE A 108 8.34 7.26 7.70
C ILE A 108 8.17 8.27 6.59
N HIS A 109 8.78 9.43 6.76
CA HIS A 109 8.93 10.44 5.72
C HIS A 109 10.40 10.63 5.41
N VAL A 110 10.77 10.59 4.13
CA VAL A 110 12.16 10.75 3.68
C VAL A 110 12.39 12.17 3.23
N VAL A 111 13.35 12.83 3.86
CA VAL A 111 13.75 14.22 3.59
C VAL A 111 15.15 14.27 3.01
N THR A 112 15.41 15.21 2.11
CA THR A 112 16.75 15.42 1.54
C THR A 112 17.60 16.27 2.48
N GLU A 113 18.93 16.10 2.43
CA GLU A 113 19.85 16.90 3.25
C GLU A 113 19.65 18.41 3.04
N LYS A 114 19.42 18.83 1.78
CA LYS A 114 19.12 20.22 1.44
C LYS A 114 17.87 20.75 2.14
N ALA A 115 16.84 19.92 2.29
CA ALA A 115 15.62 20.30 3.02
C ALA A 115 15.86 20.42 4.54
N MET A 116 17.00 19.93 5.04
CA MET A 116 17.38 19.96 6.45
C MET A 116 18.35 21.11 6.79
N GLU A 117 18.96 21.73 5.78
CA GLU A 117 19.93 22.81 5.97
C GLU A 117 19.30 24.00 6.71
N GLY A 118 19.95 24.45 7.78
CA GLY A 118 19.47 25.55 8.61
C GLY A 118 18.31 25.21 9.55
N LEU A 119 17.81 23.97 9.56
CA LEU A 119 16.73 23.55 10.45
C LEU A 119 17.26 22.88 11.72
N GLY A 120 16.93 23.47 12.87
CA GLY A 120 17.09 22.82 14.17
C GLY A 120 16.01 21.76 14.42
N LYS A 121 16.07 21.03 15.55
CA LYS A 121 15.12 19.96 15.92
C LYS A 121 13.63 20.33 15.75
N ARG A 122 13.26 21.59 16.01
CA ARG A 122 11.87 22.08 15.83
C ARG A 122 11.46 22.24 14.37
N GLY A 123 12.40 22.60 13.49
CA GLY A 123 12.17 22.68 12.04
C GLY A 123 11.93 21.30 11.42
N LEU A 124 12.57 20.26 11.97
CA LEU A 124 12.38 18.87 11.54
C LEU A 124 11.01 18.32 11.91
N ILE A 125 10.56 18.62 13.13
CA ILE A 125 9.18 18.33 13.56
C ILE A 125 8.20 19.08 12.67
N LYS A 126 8.50 20.34 12.31
CA LYS A 126 7.66 21.06 11.36
C LYS A 126 7.59 20.33 10.02
N ILE A 127 8.68 19.87 9.40
CA ILE A 127 8.59 19.11 8.14
C ILE A 127 7.73 17.84 8.26
N LEU A 128 7.77 17.14 9.40
CA LEU A 128 6.92 15.97 9.63
C LEU A 128 5.41 16.31 9.69
N PHE A 129 5.03 17.57 9.95
CA PHE A 129 3.64 18.00 10.14
C PHE A 129 3.25 19.24 9.32
N SER A 130 4.14 19.81 8.49
CA SER A 130 3.95 21.14 7.84
C SER A 130 3.04 21.05 6.62
N ASP A 131 3.00 19.88 5.99
CA ASP A 131 2.09 19.63 4.86
C ASP A 131 0.72 19.12 5.35
N SER A 132 0.56 18.92 6.66
CA SER A 132 -0.73 18.70 7.33
C SER A 132 -1.47 20.02 7.54
N HIS A 133 -1.75 20.76 6.45
CA HIS A 133 -2.81 21.77 6.44
C HIS A 133 -4.20 21.10 6.40
N ALA A 134 -4.47 20.14 7.29
CA ALA A 134 -5.80 19.63 7.63
C ALA A 134 -5.68 18.52 8.68
N CYS A 135 -6.50 18.63 9.71
CA CYS A 135 -6.86 17.59 10.69
C CYS A 135 -5.76 17.10 11.64
N VAL A 136 -5.68 17.75 12.81
CA VAL A 136 -6.10 17.12 14.08
C VAL A 136 -6.95 18.11 14.84
#